data_AF-A0A7W1PTB5-F1
#
_entry.id   AF-A0A7W1PTB5-F1
#
_cell.length_a   1.000
_cell.length_b   1.000
_cell.length_c   1.000
_cell.angle_alpha   90.00
_cell.angle_beta   90.00
_cell.angle_gamma   90.00
#
_symmetry.space_group_name_H-M   'P 1'
#
loop_
_entity.id
_entity.type
_entity.pdbx_description
1 polymer ?
#
loop_
_entity_poly.entity_id
_entity_poly.type
_entity_poly.pdbx_seq_one_letter_code
_entity_poly.pdbx_strand_id
1 'polypeptide(L)'
;MEILDINVMRGPNYWSIYRHKLIVMKLDIGELENKPTNQIEGFADRLESMFPTMYEHHCSEGKDGGFFFRVKEGTWMGHVIEHIALEIQMLAGMDVRFGRTRNTGEKGIYYIVFSYMEEDAGIFAAESAVRIAQALINGDEYDIEHDIQELREIREVERLGPSTGSIVEEAESRGIPCMRLNRNSLVLLGYGVNQKRVQATTTSNTSSIAVDIAGDKEETKFLLNKANIPIPKGLIVNNIYSLESAVEELGFPLVIKPVNGNHGNGATINIRTKDAALDGYRAAEKFSKTVIVERFISGYDFRMLVVNYKLVAAAKRTPAAVVGDDLPSPTT
;
A
#
# COMPACT_ATOMS: atom_id res chain seq x y z
N MET A 1 -17.93 27.39 6.35
CA MET A 1 -17.19 27.30 5.06
C MET A 1 -17.81 26.20 4.23
N GLU A 2 -17.79 26.29 2.90
CA GLU A 2 -18.40 25.31 2.00
C GLU A 2 -17.43 24.88 0.90
N ILE A 3 -17.28 23.57 0.72
CA ILE A 3 -16.51 23.00 -0.38
C ILE A 3 -17.41 22.98 -1.61
N LEU A 4 -17.07 23.79 -2.61
CA LEU A 4 -17.84 23.90 -3.85
C LEU A 4 -17.46 22.81 -4.85
N ASP A 5 -16.19 22.40 -4.86
CA ASP A 5 -15.66 21.40 -5.80
C ASP A 5 -14.33 20.82 -5.30
N ILE A 6 -14.07 19.54 -5.58
CA ILE A 6 -12.77 18.89 -5.37
C ILE A 6 -12.38 18.18 -6.67
N ASN A 7 -11.32 18.68 -7.31
CA ASN A 7 -10.76 18.07 -8.51
C ASN A 7 -9.41 17.41 -8.23
N VAL A 8 -9.25 16.16 -8.68
CA VAL A 8 -8.02 15.38 -8.53
C VAL A 8 -7.22 15.39 -9.84
N MET A 9 -6.03 15.99 -9.81
CA MET A 9 -5.10 16.06 -10.93
C MET A 9 -4.13 14.88 -10.88
N ARG A 10 -3.91 14.20 -12.01
CA ARG A 10 -3.09 12.96 -12.12
C ARG A 10 -1.91 13.09 -13.08
N GLY A 11 -1.71 14.26 -13.67
CA GLY A 11 -0.81 14.48 -14.81
C GLY A 11 -0.42 15.95 -14.96
N PRO A 12 0.14 16.33 -16.13
CA PRO A 12 0.41 17.73 -16.47
C PRO A 12 -0.84 18.57 -16.22
N ASN A 13 -0.67 19.69 -15.50
CA ASN A 13 -1.78 20.52 -15.06
C ASN A 13 -1.39 21.99 -15.02
N TYR A 14 -2.39 22.85 -14.85
CA TYR A 14 -2.23 24.31 -14.82
C TYR A 14 -1.46 24.83 -13.59
N TRP A 15 -1.55 24.12 -12.46
CA TRP A 15 -1.08 24.61 -11.16
C TRP A 15 0.41 24.43 -10.92
N SER A 16 1.00 23.40 -11.55
CA SER A 16 2.42 23.11 -11.48
C SER A 16 2.88 22.38 -12.73
N ILE A 17 4.00 22.85 -13.30
CA ILE A 17 4.67 22.18 -14.43
C ILE A 17 5.51 20.97 -13.99
N TYR A 18 5.73 20.79 -12.68
CA TYR A 18 6.58 19.73 -12.13
C TYR A 18 5.82 18.74 -11.23
N ARG A 19 4.66 19.12 -10.69
CA ARG A 19 3.87 18.29 -9.76
C ARG A 19 2.58 17.87 -10.44
N HIS A 20 2.38 16.57 -10.57
CA HIS A 20 1.26 16.01 -11.33
C HIS A 20 0.10 15.51 -10.47
N LYS A 21 0.38 15.07 -9.23
CA LYS A 21 -0.61 14.60 -8.26
C LYS A 21 -1.01 15.75 -7.33
N LEU A 22 -2.10 16.44 -7.65
CA LEU A 22 -2.61 17.59 -6.90
C LEU A 22 -4.11 17.48 -6.65
N ILE A 23 -4.53 17.80 -5.42
CA ILE A 23 -5.92 18.14 -5.11
C ILE A 23 -6.11 19.61 -5.44
N VAL A 24 -7.21 19.95 -6.09
CA VAL A 24 -7.64 21.31 -6.39
C VAL A 24 -9.04 21.49 -5.81
N MET A 25 -9.10 22.04 -4.60
CA MET A 25 -10.34 22.30 -3.90
C MET A 25 -10.79 23.74 -4.16
N LYS A 26 -12.02 23.93 -4.64
CA LYS A 26 -12.68 25.25 -4.70
C LYS A 26 -13.47 25.42 -3.40
N LEU A 27 -13.06 26.38 -2.57
CA LEU A 27 -13.64 26.60 -1.24
C LEU A 27 -14.23 28.01 -1.15
N ASP A 28 -15.47 28.10 -0.66
CA ASP A 28 -16.07 29.34 -0.20
C ASP A 28 -15.82 29.51 1.31
N ILE A 29 -15.04 30.52 1.68
CA ILE A 29 -14.74 30.84 3.08
C ILE A 29 -15.81 31.72 3.73
N GLY A 30 -16.80 32.18 2.96
CA GLY A 30 -17.94 32.97 3.42
C GLY A 30 -17.53 34.25 4.14
N GLU A 31 -18.11 34.48 5.32
CA GLU A 31 -17.85 35.70 6.11
C GLU A 31 -16.40 35.84 6.58
N LEU A 32 -15.62 34.74 6.60
CA LEU A 32 -14.19 34.76 6.95
C LEU A 32 -13.34 35.54 5.96
N GLU A 33 -13.87 35.85 4.77
CA GLU A 33 -13.25 36.78 3.84
C GLU A 33 -12.97 38.16 4.47
N ASN A 34 -13.82 38.58 5.40
CA ASN A 34 -13.65 39.85 6.12
C ASN A 34 -13.09 39.66 7.55
N LYS A 35 -12.76 38.41 7.94
CA LYS A 35 -12.27 38.06 9.27
C LYS A 35 -11.01 37.18 9.17
N PRO A 36 -9.85 37.77 8.85
CA PRO A 36 -8.57 37.06 8.80
C PRO A 36 -8.21 36.42 10.16
N THR A 37 -7.25 35.50 10.15
CA THR A 37 -6.89 34.67 11.33
C THR A 37 -6.57 35.46 12.59
N ASN A 38 -5.96 36.64 12.47
CA ASN A 38 -5.61 37.51 13.61
C ASN A 38 -6.83 38.19 14.27
N GLN A 39 -7.99 38.17 13.63
CA GLN A 39 -9.26 38.65 14.17
C GLN A 39 -10.10 37.52 14.80
N ILE A 40 -9.59 36.29 14.81
CA ILE A 40 -10.24 35.12 15.42
C ILE A 40 -9.55 34.85 16.75
N GLU A 41 -10.26 35.12 17.84
CA GLU A 41 -9.71 35.03 19.20
C GLU A 41 -9.19 33.63 19.53
N GLY A 42 -7.94 33.56 20.00
CA GLY A 42 -7.25 32.32 20.37
C GLY A 42 -6.96 31.36 19.23
N PHE A 43 -7.21 31.73 17.96
CA PHE A 43 -7.05 30.83 16.82
C PHE A 43 -5.60 30.36 16.64
N ALA A 44 -4.65 31.30 16.68
CA ALA A 44 -3.23 30.99 16.49
C ALA A 44 -2.72 30.00 17.56
N ASP A 45 -3.09 30.22 18.82
CA ASP A 45 -2.66 29.36 19.93
C ASP A 45 -3.28 27.96 19.85
N ARG A 46 -4.57 27.86 19.47
CA ARG A 46 -5.23 26.56 19.24
C ARG A 46 -4.58 25.80 18.08
N LEU A 47 -4.25 26.49 16.98
CA LEU A 47 -3.58 25.88 15.83
C LEU A 47 -2.17 25.40 16.18
N GLU A 48 -1.38 26.22 16.89
CA GLU A 48 -0.02 25.89 17.33
C GLU A 48 -0.02 24.72 18.33
N SER A 49 -1.01 24.67 19.23
CA SER A 49 -1.21 23.55 20.15
C SER A 49 -1.59 22.25 19.44
N MET A 50 -2.41 22.32 18.39
CA MET A 50 -2.88 21.15 17.66
C MET A 50 -1.82 20.61 16.69
N PHE A 51 -1.04 21.49 16.06
CA PHE A 51 -0.04 21.14 15.05
C PHE A 51 1.34 21.75 15.35
N PRO A 52 2.01 21.33 16.45
CA PRO A 52 3.30 21.89 16.82
C PRO A 52 4.38 21.67 15.74
N THR A 53 4.27 20.58 14.97
CA THR A 53 5.19 20.19 13.89
C THR A 53 5.10 21.07 12.65
N MET A 54 4.01 21.82 12.45
CA MET A 54 3.91 22.81 11.36
C MET A 54 4.94 23.94 11.49
N TYR A 55 5.66 24.05 12.62
CA TYR A 55 6.72 25.04 12.79
C TYR A 55 7.83 24.87 11.75
N GLU A 56 8.11 23.62 11.36
CA GLU A 56 9.11 23.27 10.33
C GLU A 56 8.61 23.52 8.90
N HIS A 57 7.34 23.88 8.71
CA HIS A 57 6.80 24.19 7.39
C HIS A 57 7.33 25.54 6.91
N HIS A 58 8.32 25.49 6.02
CA HIS A 58 8.78 26.66 5.29
C HIS A 58 7.66 27.18 4.37
N CYS A 59 7.03 28.30 4.75
CA CYS A 59 6.17 29.07 3.85
C CYS A 59 7.04 29.85 2.83
N SER A 60 6.39 30.60 1.94
CA SER A 60 6.98 31.49 0.92
C SER A 60 8.22 32.30 1.34
N GLU A 61 8.40 32.56 2.64
CA GLU A 61 9.51 33.33 3.21
C GLU A 61 10.80 32.52 3.49
N GLY A 62 10.75 31.18 3.38
CA GLY A 62 11.93 30.32 3.47
C GLY A 62 12.60 30.25 4.85
N LYS A 63 11.85 30.55 5.92
CA LYS A 63 12.31 30.50 7.32
C LYS A 63 11.37 29.64 8.17
N ASP A 64 11.93 29.00 9.19
CA ASP A 64 11.19 28.24 10.20
C ASP A 64 10.19 29.15 10.93
N GLY A 65 9.01 28.62 11.23
CA GLY A 65 7.92 29.35 11.87
C GLY A 65 7.23 30.41 11.00
N GLY A 66 7.60 30.55 9.72
CA GLY A 66 7.03 31.56 8.82
C GLY A 66 5.52 31.44 8.61
N PHE A 67 4.97 30.21 8.67
CA PHE A 67 3.53 30.00 8.61
C PHE A 67 2.81 30.55 9.85
N PHE A 68 3.25 30.19 11.07
CA PHE A 68 2.65 30.69 12.30
C PHE A 68 2.76 32.20 12.44
N PHE A 69 3.86 32.79 11.97
CA PHE A 69 4.01 34.25 11.89
C PHE A 69 2.89 34.88 11.05
N ARG A 70 2.63 34.35 9.84
CA ARG A 70 1.54 34.82 8.96
C ARG A 70 0.15 34.60 9.56
N VAL A 71 -0.06 33.53 10.33
CA VAL A 71 -1.31 33.30 11.05
C VAL A 71 -1.53 34.37 12.12
N LYS A 72 -0.48 34.74 12.86
CA LYS A 72 -0.51 35.80 13.89
C LYS A 72 -0.66 37.20 13.29
N GLU A 73 -0.03 37.49 12.14
CA GLU A 73 -0.21 38.75 11.42
C GLU A 73 -1.59 38.88 10.75
N GLY A 74 -2.17 37.76 10.31
CA GLY A 74 -3.45 37.70 9.63
C GLY A 74 -3.31 37.15 8.22
N THR A 75 -3.84 35.95 7.99
CA THR A 75 -3.98 35.33 6.67
C THR A 75 -5.43 34.88 6.46
N TRP A 76 -5.77 34.52 5.22
CA TRP A 76 -7.08 33.95 4.89
C TRP A 76 -7.15 32.46 5.19
N MET A 77 -8.36 31.98 5.51
CA MET A 77 -8.59 30.61 5.95
C MET A 77 -8.24 29.56 4.89
N GLY A 78 -8.32 29.90 3.59
CA GLY A 78 -7.88 28.99 2.52
C GLY A 78 -6.39 28.61 2.62
N HIS A 79 -5.54 29.57 3.01
CA HIS A 79 -4.12 29.31 3.23
C HIS A 79 -3.88 28.44 4.48
N VAL A 80 -4.72 28.55 5.51
CA VAL A 80 -4.61 27.68 6.69
C VAL A 80 -5.04 26.26 6.37
N ILE A 81 -6.15 26.09 5.65
CA ILE A 81 -6.67 24.79 5.23
C ILE A 81 -5.68 24.05 4.34
N GLU A 82 -4.97 24.77 3.46
CA GLU A 82 -3.85 24.21 2.68
C GLU A 82 -2.79 23.55 3.58
N HIS A 83 -2.32 24.28 4.60
CA HIS A 83 -1.30 23.78 5.51
C HIS A 83 -1.81 22.65 6.41
N ILE A 84 -3.06 22.71 6.89
CA ILE A 84 -3.69 21.61 7.63
C ILE A 84 -3.77 20.34 6.77
N ALA A 85 -4.23 20.45 5.52
CA ALA A 85 -4.34 19.31 4.61
C ALA A 85 -2.98 18.64 4.33
N LEU A 86 -1.90 19.43 4.24
CA LEU A 86 -0.54 18.90 4.09
C LEU A 86 -0.06 18.23 5.38
N GLU A 87 -0.26 18.87 6.53
CA GLU A 87 0.23 18.38 7.82
C GLU A 87 -0.38 17.03 8.21
N ILE A 88 -1.70 16.89 8.11
CA ILE A 88 -2.37 15.63 8.49
C ILE A 88 -1.90 14.46 7.61
N GLN A 89 -1.59 14.72 6.33
CA GLN A 89 -0.99 13.71 5.45
C GLN A 89 0.45 13.38 5.86
N MET A 90 1.25 14.38 6.22
CA MET A 90 2.63 14.19 6.72
C MET A 90 2.64 13.38 8.04
N LEU A 91 1.73 13.67 8.97
CA LEU A 91 1.56 12.91 10.23
C LEU A 91 1.06 11.47 10.01
N ALA A 92 0.32 11.23 8.91
CA ALA A 92 -0.02 9.89 8.42
C ALA A 92 1.12 9.21 7.65
N GLY A 93 2.29 9.85 7.55
CA GLY A 93 3.51 9.32 6.92
C GLY A 93 3.52 9.40 5.39
N MET A 94 2.72 10.28 4.79
CA MET A 94 2.74 10.56 3.35
C MET A 94 3.56 11.83 3.09
N ASP A 95 4.65 11.71 2.33
CA ASP A 95 5.55 12.83 2.05
C ASP A 95 4.97 13.79 1.00
N VAL A 96 4.18 14.76 1.46
CA VAL A 96 3.54 15.80 0.64
C VAL A 96 3.91 17.19 1.14
N ARG A 97 4.41 18.05 0.25
CA ARG A 97 4.99 19.35 0.64
C ARG A 97 4.62 20.51 -0.25
N PHE A 98 3.91 20.26 -1.35
CA PHE A 98 3.54 21.32 -2.27
C PHE A 98 2.13 21.79 -1.94
N GLY A 99 1.98 23.07 -1.62
CA GLY A 99 0.71 23.76 -1.41
C GLY A 99 0.72 25.13 -2.12
N ARG A 100 -0.45 25.54 -2.63
CA ARG A 100 -0.73 26.90 -3.13
C ARG A 100 -2.20 27.27 -3.00
N THR A 101 -2.46 28.44 -2.44
CA THR A 101 -3.78 29.06 -2.41
C THR A 101 -3.84 30.22 -3.40
N ARG A 102 -4.90 30.25 -4.23
CA ARG A 102 -5.13 31.28 -5.26
C ARG A 102 -6.57 31.77 -5.22
N ASN A 103 -6.78 33.06 -5.46
CA ASN A 103 -8.12 33.63 -5.62
C ASN A 103 -8.73 33.20 -6.97
N THR A 104 -10.04 33.01 -7.03
CA THR A 104 -10.77 32.63 -8.26
C THR A 104 -11.18 33.80 -9.14
N GLY A 105 -11.10 35.03 -8.61
CA GLY A 105 -11.71 36.25 -9.14
C GLY A 105 -13.03 36.60 -8.45
N GLU A 106 -13.65 35.65 -7.74
CA GLU A 106 -14.87 35.84 -6.97
C GLU A 106 -14.53 36.06 -5.47
N LYS A 107 -15.14 37.08 -4.84
CA LYS A 107 -14.84 37.43 -3.45
C LYS A 107 -15.23 36.29 -2.50
N GLY A 108 -14.33 35.90 -1.60
CA GLY A 108 -14.55 34.81 -0.64
C GLY A 108 -14.32 33.39 -1.19
N ILE A 109 -14.00 33.26 -2.48
CA ILE A 109 -13.83 31.95 -3.11
C ILE A 109 -12.36 31.76 -3.52
N TYR A 110 -11.79 30.62 -3.13
CA TYR A 110 -10.38 30.31 -3.34
C TYR A 110 -10.19 28.92 -3.94
N TYR A 111 -9.17 28.79 -4.79
CA TYR A 111 -8.55 27.51 -5.13
C TYR A 111 -7.48 27.19 -4.10
N ILE A 112 -7.63 26.05 -3.43
CA ILE A 112 -6.67 25.49 -2.49
C ILE A 112 -6.07 24.26 -3.17
N VAL A 113 -4.78 24.33 -3.47
CA VAL A 113 -4.09 23.32 -4.26
C VAL A 113 -3.00 22.70 -3.42
N PHE A 114 -2.99 21.38 -3.27
CA PHE A 114 -1.94 20.70 -2.51
C PHE A 114 -1.62 19.32 -3.08
N SER A 115 -0.41 18.84 -2.86
CA SER A 115 0.03 17.51 -3.29
C SER A 115 -0.59 16.40 -2.45
N TYR A 116 -0.84 15.25 -3.08
CA TYR A 116 -1.27 14.02 -2.45
C TYR A 116 -0.38 12.84 -2.86
N MET A 117 -0.32 11.80 -2.04
CA MET A 117 0.34 10.53 -2.38
C MET A 117 -0.65 9.53 -2.99
N GLU A 118 -1.74 9.27 -2.27
CA GLU A 118 -2.90 8.47 -2.69
C GLU A 118 -4.13 9.37 -2.86
N GLU A 119 -4.94 9.11 -3.90
CA GLU A 119 -6.04 10.01 -4.31
C GLU A 119 -7.09 10.16 -3.22
N ASP A 120 -7.56 9.04 -2.68
CA ASP A 120 -8.61 9.03 -1.65
C ASP A 120 -8.10 9.68 -0.35
N ALA A 121 -6.80 9.54 -0.04
CA ALA A 121 -6.18 10.23 1.10
C ALA A 121 -6.14 11.75 0.89
N GLY A 122 -5.88 12.21 -0.34
CA GLY A 122 -5.92 13.63 -0.68
C GLY A 122 -7.33 14.24 -0.58
N ILE A 123 -8.36 13.51 -1.04
CA ILE A 123 -9.76 13.92 -0.91
C ILE A 123 -10.15 14.00 0.57
N PHE A 124 -9.88 12.95 1.33
CA PHE A 124 -10.15 12.93 2.76
C PHE A 124 -9.44 14.09 3.48
N ALA A 125 -8.17 14.33 3.16
CA ALA A 125 -7.40 15.43 3.74
C ALA A 125 -8.00 16.82 3.43
N ALA A 126 -8.57 17.02 2.22
CA ALA A 126 -9.25 18.26 1.87
C ALA A 126 -10.46 18.50 2.78
N GLU A 127 -11.29 17.48 2.96
CA GLU A 127 -12.52 17.55 3.77
C GLU A 127 -12.20 17.70 5.26
N SER A 128 -11.28 16.88 5.78
CA SER A 128 -10.78 16.96 7.15
C SER A 128 -10.21 18.33 7.47
N ALA A 129 -9.39 18.90 6.57
CA ALA A 129 -8.80 20.20 6.81
C ALA A 129 -9.84 21.32 6.98
N VAL A 130 -10.96 21.27 6.26
CA VAL A 130 -12.08 22.20 6.44
C VAL A 130 -12.77 21.98 7.78
N ARG A 131 -13.01 20.72 8.18
CA ARG A 131 -13.61 20.38 9.49
C ARG A 131 -12.74 20.83 10.67
N ILE A 132 -11.44 20.54 10.60
CA ILE A 132 -10.43 20.94 11.59
C ILE A 132 -10.39 22.47 11.70
N ALA A 133 -10.30 23.17 10.56
CA ALA A 133 -10.29 24.62 10.55
C ALA A 133 -11.57 25.21 11.17
N GLN A 134 -12.73 24.62 10.90
CA GLN A 134 -14.00 25.05 11.51
C GLN A 134 -14.02 24.85 13.03
N ALA A 135 -13.56 23.70 13.52
CA ALA A 135 -13.43 23.44 14.96
C ALA A 135 -12.47 24.43 15.63
N LEU A 136 -11.31 24.70 15.01
CA LEU A 136 -10.36 25.71 15.48
C LEU A 136 -10.94 27.12 15.52
N ILE A 137 -11.80 27.50 14.56
CA ILE A 137 -12.48 28.80 14.57
C ILE A 137 -13.45 28.90 15.74
N ASN A 138 -14.24 27.84 15.97
CA ASN A 138 -15.27 27.80 17.00
C ASN A 138 -14.69 27.61 18.42
N GLY A 139 -13.47 27.07 18.53
CA GLY A 139 -12.89 26.63 19.80
C GLY A 139 -13.43 25.29 20.28
N ASP A 140 -13.92 24.46 19.36
CA ASP A 140 -14.45 23.12 19.65
C ASP A 140 -13.31 22.12 19.84
N GLU A 141 -13.53 21.07 20.64
CA GLU A 141 -12.63 19.91 20.70
C GLU A 141 -12.69 19.13 19.36
N TYR A 142 -11.55 18.65 18.89
CA TYR A 142 -11.44 17.85 17.66
C TYR A 142 -10.46 16.70 17.84
N ASP A 143 -10.88 15.49 17.51
CA ASP A 143 -10.05 14.29 17.54
C ASP A 143 -9.24 14.16 16.24
N ILE A 144 -8.07 14.81 16.21
CA ILE A 144 -7.15 14.73 15.07
C ILE A 144 -6.53 13.35 14.89
N GLU A 145 -6.40 12.57 15.97
CA GLU A 145 -5.77 11.25 15.92
C GLU A 145 -6.66 10.27 15.15
N HIS A 146 -7.98 10.42 15.26
CA HIS A 146 -8.92 9.67 14.42
C HIS A 146 -8.70 9.94 12.92
N ASP A 147 -8.62 11.21 12.52
CA ASP A 147 -8.39 11.58 11.11
C ASP A 147 -7.02 11.10 10.60
N ILE A 148 -5.98 11.18 11.43
CA ILE A 148 -4.63 10.68 11.09
C ILE A 148 -4.65 9.15 10.93
N GLN A 149 -5.36 8.43 11.79
CA GLN A 149 -5.50 6.98 11.71
C GLN A 149 -6.27 6.56 10.45
N GLU A 150 -7.37 7.23 10.12
CA GLU A 150 -8.12 6.99 8.89
C GLU A 150 -7.24 7.21 7.64
N LEU A 151 -6.44 8.29 7.62
CA LEU A 151 -5.48 8.53 6.54
C LEU A 151 -4.43 7.42 6.41
N ARG A 152 -3.96 6.83 7.51
CA ARG A 152 -3.04 5.68 7.48
C ARG A 152 -3.72 4.46 6.87
N GLU A 153 -4.98 4.22 7.21
CA GLU A 153 -5.75 3.08 6.67
C GLU A 153 -6.02 3.25 5.17
N ILE A 154 -6.46 4.43 4.74
CA ILE A 154 -6.64 4.76 3.32
C ILE A 154 -5.33 4.54 2.56
N ARG A 155 -4.21 5.03 3.09
CA ARG A 155 -2.88 4.84 2.49
C ARG A 155 -2.54 3.35 2.35
N GLU A 156 -2.73 2.54 3.38
CA GLU A 156 -2.38 1.11 3.33
C GLU A 156 -3.26 0.30 2.38
N VAL A 157 -4.53 0.67 2.25
CA VAL A 157 -5.47 0.05 1.30
C VAL A 157 -5.12 0.43 -0.14
N GLU A 158 -4.85 1.71 -0.37
CA GLU A 158 -4.66 2.22 -1.72
C GLU A 158 -3.26 1.98 -2.27
N ARG A 159 -2.21 2.02 -1.43
CA ARG A 159 -0.82 1.95 -1.92
C ARG A 159 -0.53 0.68 -2.74
N LEU A 160 0.46 0.77 -3.62
CA LEU A 160 0.97 -0.40 -4.33
C LEU A 160 1.60 -1.39 -3.34
N GLY A 161 1.25 -2.68 -3.49
CA GLY A 161 1.90 -3.75 -2.72
C GLY A 161 3.41 -3.79 -2.98
N PRO A 162 4.21 -4.37 -2.06
CA PRO A 162 5.66 -4.17 -1.99
C PRO A 162 6.41 -4.52 -3.29
N SER A 163 5.99 -5.57 -3.99
CA SER A 163 6.61 -5.96 -5.26
C SER A 163 6.34 -4.96 -6.38
N THR A 164 5.08 -4.52 -6.53
CA THR A 164 4.73 -3.53 -7.56
C THR A 164 5.32 -2.17 -7.20
N GLY A 165 5.25 -1.76 -5.93
CA GLY A 165 5.84 -0.52 -5.43
C GLY A 165 7.33 -0.43 -5.75
N SER A 166 8.10 -1.48 -5.42
CA SER A 166 9.53 -1.52 -5.73
C SER A 166 9.85 -1.38 -7.22
N ILE A 167 9.03 -1.97 -8.10
CA ILE A 167 9.21 -1.84 -9.56
C ILE A 167 8.89 -0.41 -10.03
N VAL A 168 7.85 0.21 -9.48
CA VAL A 168 7.44 1.57 -9.82
C VAL A 168 8.44 2.59 -9.31
N GLU A 169 8.87 2.49 -8.06
CA GLU A 169 9.89 3.37 -7.47
C GLU A 169 11.19 3.34 -8.29
N GLU A 170 11.64 2.16 -8.70
CA GLU A 170 12.84 2.02 -9.53
C GLU A 170 12.63 2.46 -10.98
N ALA A 171 11.41 2.39 -11.50
CA ALA A 171 11.08 2.96 -12.80
C ALA A 171 11.12 4.50 -12.74
N GLU A 172 10.51 5.10 -11.71
CA GLU A 172 10.52 6.54 -11.46
C GLU A 172 11.94 7.07 -11.23
N SER A 173 12.79 6.35 -10.47
CA SER A 173 14.20 6.71 -10.24
C SER A 173 15.01 6.82 -11.54
N ARG A 174 14.61 6.06 -12.57
CA ARG A 174 15.21 6.07 -13.91
C ARG A 174 14.52 7.02 -14.88
N GLY A 175 13.56 7.81 -14.42
CA GLY A 175 12.77 8.70 -15.28
C GLY A 175 11.82 7.96 -16.23
N ILE A 176 11.44 6.71 -15.91
CA ILE A 176 10.44 5.95 -16.66
C ILE A 176 9.05 6.33 -16.14
N PRO A 177 8.18 6.90 -16.97
CA PRO A 177 6.84 7.29 -16.56
C PRO A 177 6.00 6.08 -16.14
N CYS A 178 5.28 6.22 -15.04
CA CYS A 178 4.43 5.17 -14.48
C CYS A 178 2.99 5.65 -14.36
N MET A 179 2.02 4.80 -14.70
CA MET A 179 0.60 5.08 -14.56
C MET A 179 -0.15 3.84 -14.08
N ARG A 180 -0.82 3.93 -12.93
CA ARG A 180 -1.72 2.88 -12.46
C ARG A 180 -2.98 2.86 -13.32
N LEU A 181 -3.37 1.68 -13.80
CA LEU A 181 -4.49 1.51 -14.74
C LEU A 181 -5.80 1.05 -14.07
N ASN A 182 -5.75 0.58 -12.82
CA ASN A 182 -6.92 0.14 -12.07
C ASN A 182 -6.72 0.31 -10.56
N ARG A 183 -7.75 -0.02 -9.77
CA ARG A 183 -7.67 -0.01 -8.29
C ARG A 183 -6.76 -1.11 -7.73
N ASN A 184 -6.41 -2.11 -8.53
CA ASN A 184 -5.46 -3.15 -8.14
C ASN A 184 -4.02 -2.68 -8.49
N SER A 185 -3.06 -3.58 -8.56
CA SER A 185 -1.66 -3.23 -8.84
C SER A 185 -1.29 -3.30 -10.33
N LEU A 186 -2.22 -3.05 -11.27
CA LEU A 186 -1.87 -3.02 -12.70
C LEU A 186 -1.28 -1.65 -13.04
N VAL A 187 -0.02 -1.63 -13.48
CA VAL A 187 0.72 -0.41 -13.79
C VAL A 187 1.26 -0.47 -15.23
N LEU A 188 1.14 0.65 -15.93
CA LEU A 188 1.80 0.92 -17.20
C LEU A 188 3.14 1.63 -16.94
N LEU A 189 4.21 1.13 -17.55
CA LEU A 189 5.55 1.70 -17.54
C LEU A 189 5.89 2.18 -18.95
N GLY A 190 6.34 3.42 -19.10
CA GLY A 190 6.71 4.02 -20.38
C GLY A 190 5.53 4.36 -21.29
N TYR A 191 5.84 4.78 -22.52
CA TYR A 191 4.85 5.27 -23.50
C TYR A 191 5.01 4.62 -24.88
N GLY A 192 3.92 4.66 -25.65
CA GLY A 192 3.91 4.26 -27.07
C GLY A 192 4.35 2.82 -27.29
N VAL A 193 5.23 2.61 -28.28
CA VAL A 193 5.76 1.27 -28.62
C VAL A 193 6.62 0.66 -27.50
N ASN A 194 7.16 1.50 -26.60
CA ASN A 194 8.03 1.06 -25.51
C ASN A 194 7.27 0.75 -24.21
N GLN A 195 5.95 0.88 -24.21
CA GLN A 195 5.15 0.65 -23.01
C GLN A 195 5.21 -0.81 -22.54
N LYS A 196 5.23 -1.01 -21.22
CA LYS A 196 5.15 -2.33 -20.56
C LYS A 196 4.08 -2.31 -19.50
N ARG A 197 3.39 -3.44 -19.31
CA ARG A 197 2.41 -3.60 -18.23
C ARG A 197 2.99 -4.53 -17.18
N VAL A 198 2.80 -4.18 -15.92
CA VAL A 198 3.19 -5.00 -14.77
C VAL A 198 2.03 -5.11 -13.79
N GLN A 199 1.87 -6.28 -13.19
CA GLN A 199 0.94 -6.51 -12.10
C GLN A 199 1.59 -7.46 -11.11
N ALA A 200 1.86 -6.98 -9.89
CA ALA A 200 2.81 -7.64 -9.00
C ALA A 200 4.14 -7.88 -9.71
N THR A 201 4.59 -9.13 -9.84
CA THR A 201 5.82 -9.50 -10.54
C THR A 201 5.58 -10.04 -11.96
N THR A 202 4.32 -10.13 -12.40
CA THR A 202 3.97 -10.55 -13.76
C THR A 202 4.08 -9.36 -14.69
N THR A 203 4.74 -9.55 -15.84
CA THR A 203 4.95 -8.49 -16.83
C THR A 203 4.28 -8.85 -18.15
N SER A 204 4.17 -7.90 -19.07
CA SER A 204 3.75 -8.15 -20.45
C SER A 204 4.66 -9.13 -21.22
N ASN A 205 5.84 -9.47 -20.68
CA ASN A 205 6.73 -10.47 -21.27
C ASN A 205 6.59 -11.86 -20.61
N THR A 206 5.79 -11.98 -19.54
CA THR A 206 5.52 -13.27 -18.90
C THR A 206 4.50 -14.02 -19.75
N SER A 207 4.86 -15.21 -20.25
CA SER A 207 3.96 -16.06 -21.03
C SER A 207 2.78 -16.53 -20.20
N SER A 208 1.56 -16.47 -20.74
CA SER A 208 0.36 -17.00 -20.07
C SER A 208 0.50 -18.49 -19.75
N ILE A 209 1.04 -19.27 -20.69
CA ILE A 209 1.30 -20.70 -20.51
C ILE A 209 2.27 -20.93 -19.35
N ALA A 210 3.28 -20.06 -19.19
CA ALA A 210 4.21 -20.18 -18.06
C ALA A 210 3.55 -19.87 -16.71
N VAL A 211 2.60 -18.93 -16.67
CA VAL A 211 1.80 -18.63 -15.47
C VAL A 211 0.90 -19.82 -15.12
N ASP A 212 0.24 -20.41 -16.11
CA ASP A 212 -0.65 -21.56 -15.91
C ASP A 212 0.13 -22.76 -15.37
N ILE A 213 1.25 -23.11 -16.03
CA ILE A 213 2.16 -24.17 -15.57
C ILE A 213 2.63 -23.92 -14.15
N ALA A 214 3.08 -22.70 -13.82
CA ALA A 214 3.60 -22.38 -12.48
C ALA A 214 2.50 -22.41 -11.40
N GLY A 215 1.25 -22.16 -11.76
CA GLY A 215 0.09 -22.30 -10.89
C GLY A 215 -0.33 -23.75 -10.64
N ASP A 216 0.03 -24.66 -11.54
CA ASP A 216 -0.23 -26.09 -11.44
C ASP A 216 1.01 -26.87 -10.92
N LYS A 217 0.91 -27.39 -9.71
CA LYS A 217 2.01 -28.13 -9.08
C LYS A 217 2.33 -29.45 -9.79
N GLU A 218 1.34 -30.09 -10.40
CA GLU A 218 1.54 -31.35 -11.14
C GLU A 218 2.30 -31.09 -12.43
N GLU A 219 1.83 -30.14 -13.26
CA GLU A 219 2.50 -29.77 -14.51
C GLU A 219 3.91 -29.25 -14.27
N THR A 220 4.08 -28.37 -13.28
CA THR A 220 5.41 -27.87 -12.89
C THR A 220 6.35 -29.04 -12.55
N LYS A 221 5.91 -29.98 -11.70
CA LYS A 221 6.76 -31.13 -11.31
C LYS A 221 7.05 -32.05 -12.47
N PHE A 222 6.09 -32.28 -13.35
CA PHE A 222 6.29 -33.08 -14.56
C PHE A 222 7.42 -32.51 -15.42
N LEU A 223 7.39 -31.20 -15.69
CA LEU A 223 8.41 -30.52 -16.49
C LEU A 223 9.78 -30.50 -15.81
N LEU A 224 9.83 -30.22 -14.50
CA LEU A 224 11.07 -30.27 -13.73
C LEU A 224 11.70 -31.67 -13.78
N ASN A 225 10.90 -32.72 -13.58
CA ASN A 225 11.38 -34.10 -13.63
C ASN A 225 11.88 -34.50 -15.02
N LYS A 226 11.18 -34.08 -16.10
CA LYS A 226 11.63 -34.29 -17.49
C LYS A 226 12.95 -33.59 -17.79
N ALA A 227 13.22 -32.47 -17.11
CA ALA A 227 14.50 -31.76 -17.17
C ALA A 227 15.57 -32.33 -16.21
N ASN A 228 15.31 -33.46 -15.54
CA ASN A 228 16.18 -34.06 -14.52
C ASN A 228 16.46 -33.15 -13.31
N ILE A 229 15.56 -32.20 -13.04
CA ILE A 229 15.63 -31.38 -11.83
C ILE A 229 15.05 -32.21 -10.66
N PRO A 230 15.77 -32.36 -9.55
CA PRO A 230 15.29 -33.13 -8.41
C PRO A 230 13.99 -32.56 -7.84
N ILE A 231 12.98 -33.42 -7.72
CA ILE A 231 11.69 -33.09 -7.09
C ILE A 231 11.35 -34.11 -6.00
N PRO A 232 10.55 -33.74 -4.99
CA PRO A 232 10.00 -34.71 -4.05
C PRO A 232 9.15 -35.75 -4.78
N LYS A 233 9.43 -37.03 -4.54
CA LYS A 233 8.57 -38.12 -5.01
C LYS A 233 7.17 -37.94 -4.43
N GLY A 234 6.15 -38.05 -5.28
CA GLY A 234 4.77 -37.90 -4.87
C GLY A 234 3.80 -38.41 -5.91
N LEU A 235 2.57 -38.61 -5.47
CA LEU A 235 1.47 -39.21 -6.20
C LEU A 235 0.23 -38.31 -6.11
N ILE A 236 -0.60 -38.36 -7.14
CA ILE A 236 -1.91 -37.71 -7.15
C ILE A 236 -2.93 -38.68 -6.58
N VAL A 237 -3.75 -38.18 -5.66
CA VAL A 237 -4.82 -38.93 -5.01
C VAL A 237 -6.13 -38.15 -5.10
N ASN A 238 -7.20 -38.86 -5.42
CA ASN A 238 -8.55 -38.29 -5.65
C ASN A 238 -9.61 -38.91 -4.72
N ASN A 239 -9.19 -39.85 -3.86
CA ASN A 239 -10.04 -40.52 -2.89
C ASN A 239 -9.18 -41.19 -1.80
N ILE A 240 -9.83 -41.62 -0.73
CA ILE A 240 -9.19 -42.26 0.42
C ILE A 240 -8.47 -43.57 0.05
N TYR A 241 -9.00 -44.37 -0.88
CA TYR A 241 -8.34 -45.61 -1.31
C TYR A 241 -6.99 -45.34 -2.00
N SER A 242 -6.95 -44.32 -2.87
CA SER A 242 -5.70 -43.88 -3.51
C SER A 242 -4.72 -43.25 -2.52
N LEU A 243 -5.21 -42.63 -1.44
CA LEU A 243 -4.39 -42.14 -0.34
C LEU A 243 -3.68 -43.29 0.38
N GLU A 244 -4.39 -44.37 0.72
CA GLU A 244 -3.78 -45.52 1.39
C GLU A 244 -2.66 -46.14 0.55
N SER A 245 -2.91 -46.33 -0.75
CA SER A 245 -1.90 -46.82 -1.69
C SER A 245 -0.69 -45.88 -1.76
N ALA A 246 -0.91 -44.57 -1.80
CA ALA A 246 0.16 -43.58 -1.84
C ALA A 246 1.00 -43.54 -0.55
N VAL A 247 0.36 -43.71 0.61
CA VAL A 247 1.05 -43.79 1.90
C VAL A 247 1.96 -45.01 1.97
N GLU A 248 1.51 -46.15 1.47
CA GLU A 248 2.28 -47.40 1.45
C GLU A 248 3.46 -47.33 0.47
N GLU A 249 3.27 -46.72 -0.70
CA GLU A 249 4.34 -46.56 -1.70
C GLU A 249 5.40 -45.54 -1.28
N LEU A 250 4.99 -44.37 -0.77
CA LEU A 250 5.90 -43.26 -0.50
C LEU A 250 6.61 -43.38 0.85
N GLY A 251 5.93 -43.98 1.84
CA GLY A 251 6.39 -44.08 3.21
C GLY A 251 6.50 -42.73 3.95
N PHE A 252 6.48 -42.78 5.29
CA PHE A 252 6.59 -41.58 6.13
C PHE A 252 8.03 -41.05 6.22
N PRO A 253 8.23 -39.75 6.52
CA PRO A 253 7.22 -38.70 6.67
C PRO A 253 6.69 -38.16 5.32
N LEU A 254 5.45 -37.66 5.33
CA LEU A 254 4.72 -37.18 4.15
C LEU A 254 4.30 -35.70 4.26
N VAL A 255 3.97 -35.13 3.10
CA VAL A 255 3.27 -33.86 2.91
C VAL A 255 2.02 -34.13 2.09
N ILE A 256 0.89 -33.56 2.49
CA ILE A 256 -0.37 -33.62 1.73
C ILE A 256 -0.83 -32.19 1.46
N LYS A 257 -1.15 -31.88 0.20
CA LYS A 257 -1.55 -30.53 -0.22
C LYS A 257 -2.47 -30.56 -1.45
N PRO A 258 -3.37 -29.58 -1.63
CA PRO A 258 -4.15 -29.46 -2.86
C PRO A 258 -3.25 -29.09 -4.06
N VAL A 259 -3.60 -29.57 -5.26
CA VAL A 259 -2.87 -29.27 -6.50
C VAL A 259 -2.80 -27.76 -6.75
N ASN A 260 -3.94 -27.06 -6.69
CA ASN A 260 -4.09 -25.64 -7.03
C ASN A 260 -4.13 -24.69 -5.81
N GLY A 261 -3.69 -25.13 -4.63
CA GLY A 261 -3.64 -24.26 -3.43
C GLY A 261 -2.44 -23.31 -3.39
N ASN A 262 -2.68 -22.06 -2.98
CA ASN A 262 -1.65 -21.03 -2.80
C ASN A 262 -1.40 -20.72 -1.32
N HIS A 263 -0.27 -20.08 -1.00
CA HIS A 263 0.10 -19.61 0.35
C HIS A 263 0.11 -20.68 1.46
N GLY A 264 0.19 -21.97 1.10
CA GLY A 264 0.14 -23.07 2.06
C GLY A 264 -1.28 -23.46 2.50
N ASN A 265 -2.32 -22.87 1.92
CA ASN A 265 -3.71 -23.20 2.24
C ASN A 265 -4.01 -24.67 1.93
N GLY A 266 -4.54 -25.39 2.94
CA GLY A 266 -4.85 -26.81 2.83
C GLY A 266 -3.64 -27.74 2.82
N ALA A 267 -2.43 -27.25 3.10
CA ALA A 267 -1.24 -28.08 3.19
C ALA A 267 -1.03 -28.62 4.62
N THR A 268 -0.74 -29.90 4.74
CA THR A 268 -0.33 -30.56 5.98
C THR A 268 1.05 -31.18 5.77
N ILE A 269 2.01 -30.82 6.63
CA ILE A 269 3.43 -31.19 6.48
C ILE A 269 3.91 -32.09 7.62
N ASN A 270 5.00 -32.82 7.39
CA ASN A 270 5.65 -33.70 8.38
C ASN A 270 4.66 -34.72 9.00
N ILE A 271 3.79 -35.29 8.15
CA ILE A 271 2.83 -36.31 8.51
C ILE A 271 3.57 -37.62 8.78
N ARG A 272 3.30 -38.28 9.91
CA ARG A 272 4.02 -39.49 10.35
C ARG A 272 3.14 -40.70 10.64
N THR A 273 1.82 -40.54 10.58
CA THR A 273 0.85 -41.59 10.89
C THR A 273 -0.24 -41.64 9.83
N LYS A 274 -0.90 -42.80 9.69
CA LYS A 274 -2.03 -42.97 8.75
C LYS A 274 -3.21 -42.05 9.12
N ASP A 275 -3.51 -41.91 10.41
CA ASP A 275 -4.59 -41.02 10.88
C ASP A 275 -4.31 -39.55 10.52
N ALA A 276 -3.09 -39.07 10.74
CA ALA A 276 -2.71 -37.71 10.36
C ALA A 276 -2.70 -37.52 8.83
N ALA A 277 -2.44 -38.57 8.05
CA ALA A 277 -2.54 -38.53 6.59
C ALA A 277 -4.00 -38.38 6.15
N LEU A 278 -4.94 -39.07 6.81
CA LEU A 278 -6.38 -38.94 6.54
C LEU A 278 -6.88 -37.53 6.88
N ASP A 279 -6.47 -36.97 8.01
CA ASP A 279 -6.82 -35.61 8.40
C ASP A 279 -6.24 -34.57 7.42
N GLY A 280 -4.97 -34.75 7.01
CA GLY A 280 -4.34 -33.90 6.00
C GLY A 280 -5.03 -33.97 4.64
N TYR A 281 -5.45 -35.16 4.20
CA TYR A 281 -6.24 -35.33 2.98
C TYR A 281 -7.58 -34.60 3.06
N ARG A 282 -8.34 -34.77 4.15
CA ARG A 282 -9.62 -34.08 4.36
C ARG A 282 -9.45 -32.55 4.41
N ALA A 283 -8.34 -32.06 4.94
CA ALA A 283 -8.02 -30.64 4.93
C ALA A 283 -7.74 -30.12 3.51
N ALA A 284 -6.96 -30.87 2.73
CA ALA A 284 -6.64 -30.53 1.33
C ALA A 284 -7.86 -30.62 0.40
N GLU A 285 -8.72 -31.63 0.58
CA GLU A 285 -9.90 -31.91 -0.26
C GLU A 285 -10.92 -30.74 -0.25
N LYS A 286 -10.97 -29.99 0.86
CA LYS A 286 -11.80 -28.77 0.97
C LYS A 286 -11.42 -27.69 -0.04
N PHE A 287 -10.18 -27.69 -0.53
CA PHE A 287 -9.67 -26.71 -1.49
C PHE A 287 -9.65 -27.25 -2.93
N SER A 288 -9.45 -28.55 -3.10
CA SER A 288 -9.34 -29.18 -4.41
C SER A 288 -9.74 -30.64 -4.36
N LYS A 289 -10.46 -31.13 -5.37
CA LYS A 289 -10.76 -32.56 -5.52
C LYS A 289 -9.50 -33.40 -5.77
N THR A 290 -8.45 -32.75 -6.29
CA THR A 290 -7.18 -33.40 -6.61
C THR A 290 -6.14 -33.01 -5.57
N VAL A 291 -5.59 -34.00 -4.89
CA VAL A 291 -4.63 -33.83 -3.79
C VAL A 291 -3.30 -34.48 -4.15
N ILE A 292 -2.20 -33.86 -3.73
CA ILE A 292 -0.85 -34.40 -3.90
C ILE A 292 -0.37 -34.94 -2.56
N VAL A 293 0.10 -36.20 -2.55
CA VAL A 293 0.84 -36.80 -1.44
C VAL A 293 2.32 -36.88 -1.85
N GLU A 294 3.21 -36.31 -1.05
CA GLU A 294 4.65 -36.25 -1.36
C GLU A 294 5.48 -36.68 -0.16
N ARG A 295 6.70 -37.16 -0.41
CA ARG A 295 7.68 -37.34 0.68
C ARG A 295 8.07 -35.99 1.28
N PHE A 296 8.04 -35.92 2.61
CA PHE A 296 8.58 -34.78 3.33
C PHE A 296 10.11 -34.79 3.24
N ILE A 297 10.67 -33.67 2.77
CA ILE A 297 12.11 -33.46 2.67
C ILE A 297 12.56 -32.55 3.82
N SER A 298 13.51 -33.01 4.61
CA SER A 298 14.17 -32.20 5.63
C SER A 298 15.34 -31.42 5.02
N GLY A 299 15.57 -30.21 5.52
CA GLY A 299 16.66 -29.35 5.06
C GLY A 299 16.33 -27.88 5.24
N TYR A 300 17.12 -27.04 4.57
CA TYR A 300 16.88 -25.60 4.52
C TYR A 300 15.97 -25.26 3.34
N ASP A 301 14.98 -24.40 3.58
CA ASP A 301 14.11 -23.81 2.56
C ASP A 301 14.72 -22.50 2.06
N PHE A 302 14.92 -22.38 0.74
CA PHE A 302 15.44 -21.19 0.09
C PHE A 302 14.47 -20.70 -0.98
N ARG A 303 14.19 -19.40 -0.98
CA ARG A 303 13.51 -18.71 -2.08
C ARG A 303 14.56 -18.16 -3.04
N MET A 304 14.51 -18.59 -4.29
CA MET A 304 15.43 -18.17 -5.35
C MET A 304 14.71 -17.23 -6.32
N LEU A 305 15.28 -16.06 -6.57
CA LEU A 305 14.77 -15.10 -7.55
C LEU A 305 15.60 -15.20 -8.84
N VAL A 306 14.95 -15.60 -9.92
CA VAL A 306 15.57 -15.70 -11.25
C VAL A 306 15.00 -14.61 -12.15
N VAL A 307 15.87 -13.78 -12.73
CA VAL A 307 15.51 -12.70 -13.66
C VAL A 307 16.39 -12.81 -14.89
N ASN A 308 15.79 -12.80 -16.09
CA ASN A 308 16.49 -12.94 -17.37
C ASN A 308 17.48 -14.12 -17.39
N TYR A 309 16.99 -15.30 -16.98
CA TYR A 309 17.78 -16.56 -16.92
C TYR A 309 18.99 -16.53 -15.96
N LYS A 310 19.06 -15.55 -15.06
CA LYS A 310 20.10 -15.44 -14.04
C LYS A 310 19.50 -15.49 -12.65
N LEU A 311 20.10 -16.28 -11.75
CA LEU A 311 19.81 -16.23 -10.34
C LEU A 311 20.36 -14.92 -9.77
N VAL A 312 19.47 -14.00 -9.37
CA VAL A 312 19.87 -12.66 -8.88
C VAL A 312 19.87 -12.56 -7.35
N ALA A 313 19.06 -13.38 -6.67
CA ALA A 313 19.00 -13.40 -5.21
C ALA A 313 18.55 -14.76 -4.69
N ALA A 314 18.98 -15.10 -3.47
CA ALA A 314 18.47 -16.23 -2.70
C ALA A 314 18.24 -15.81 -1.25
N ALA A 315 17.10 -16.19 -0.68
CA ALA A 315 16.75 -15.90 0.71
C ALA A 315 16.42 -17.20 1.44
N LYS A 316 17.08 -17.45 2.57
CA LYS A 316 16.73 -18.57 3.45
C LYS A 316 15.45 -18.24 4.20
N ARG A 317 14.47 -19.14 4.15
CA ARG A 317 13.23 -19.00 4.94
C ARG A 317 13.43 -19.65 6.29
N THR A 318 13.21 -18.87 7.35
CA THR A 318 13.19 -19.34 8.73
C THR A 318 11.76 -19.25 9.27
N PRO A 319 11.28 -20.24 10.03
CA PRO A 319 10.01 -20.14 10.73
C PRO A 319 9.97 -18.88 11.61
N ALA A 320 8.79 -18.31 11.80
CA ALA A 320 8.62 -17.24 12.77
C ALA A 320 9.03 -17.75 14.16
N ALA A 321 9.95 -17.04 14.80
CA ALA A 321 10.44 -17.34 16.13
C ALA A 321 10.77 -16.01 16.82
N VAL A 322 10.55 -15.95 18.13
CA VAL A 322 11.02 -14.86 18.98
C VAL A 322 12.23 -15.34 19.76
N VAL A 323 13.23 -14.48 19.88
CA VAL A 323 14.33 -14.68 20.82
C VAL A 323 14.03 -13.76 21.99
N GLY A 324 13.81 -14.34 23.17
CA GLY A 324 13.62 -13.54 24.38
C GLY A 324 14.88 -12.74 24.65
N ASP A 325 14.76 -11.43 24.71
CA ASP A 325 15.65 -10.61 25.51
C ASP A 325 15.18 -10.69 26.98
N ASP A 326 16.09 -10.68 27.94
CA ASP A 326 15.75 -10.73 29.38
C ASP A 326 15.04 -9.44 29.88
N LEU A 327 14.45 -8.66 28.97
CA LEU A 327 13.76 -7.43 29.27
C LEU A 327 12.27 -7.71 29.58
N PRO A 328 11.70 -7.04 30.59
CA PRO A 328 10.29 -7.19 30.91
C PRO A 328 9.44 -6.75 29.73
N SER A 329 8.42 -7.55 29.40
CA SER A 329 7.42 -7.24 28.39
C SER A 329 6.85 -5.84 28.64
N PRO A 330 6.74 -4.96 27.62
CA PRO A 330 6.00 -3.72 27.78
C PRO A 330 4.55 -4.11 28.06
N THR A 331 4.14 -4.00 29.33
CA THR A 331 2.76 -4.14 29.74
C THR A 331 1.94 -3.08 29.02
N THR A 332 0.93 -3.55 28.27
CA THR A 332 -0.11 -2.77 27.59
C THR A 332 -0.80 -1.77 28.50
#